data_AF-A0ABD3SMB5-F1
#
_entry.id   AF-A0ABD3SMB5-F1
#
_cell.length_a   1.000
_cell.length_b   1.000
_cell.length_c   1.000
_cell.angle_alpha   90.00
_cell.angle_beta   90.00
_cell.angle_gamma   90.00
#
_symmetry.space_group_name_H-M   'P 1'
#
loop_
_entity.id
_entity.type
_entity.pdbx_description
1 polymer ?
#
loop_
_entity_poly.entity_id
_entity_poly.type
_entity_poly.pdbx_seq_one_letter_code
_entity_poly.pdbx_strand_id
1 'polypeptide(L)'
;MRCKGYLLILKIIKNITYMFVTSLCNSGLHELDFGWQNPIWASVGNADADNPLLIGGKLVFLMDTRSGKGIEAWVALREEVMTVLEKDPKLLAFASVNPSPLKIDD
;
A
#
# COMPACT_ATOMS: atom_id res chain seq x y z
N MET A 1 13.73 19.98 -4.44
CA MET A 1 12.55 19.56 -5.23
C MET A 1 11.30 19.86 -4.41
N ARG A 2 10.41 20.73 -4.91
CA ARG A 2 9.17 21.13 -4.22
C ARG A 2 8.03 20.24 -4.72
N CYS A 3 7.72 19.17 -4.01
CA CYS A 3 6.46 18.46 -4.23
C CYS A 3 5.35 19.26 -3.54
N LYS A 4 4.39 19.78 -4.31
CA LYS A 4 3.18 20.39 -3.75
C LYS A 4 2.33 19.27 -3.15
N GLY A 5 2.24 19.23 -1.82
CA GLY A 5 1.25 18.42 -1.13
C GLY A 5 -0.12 19.05 -1.34
N TYR A 6 -1.01 18.36 -2.05
CA TYR A 6 -2.42 18.73 -2.06
C TYR A 6 -3.04 18.22 -0.76
N LEU A 7 -3.18 19.11 0.23
CA LEU A 7 -4.05 18.90 1.36
C LEU A 7 -5.50 19.10 0.88
N LEU A 8 -6.13 18.04 0.40
CA LEU A 8 -7.57 18.04 0.16
C LEU A 8 -8.28 18.08 1.53
N ILE A 9 -8.71 19.27 1.95
CA ILE A 9 -9.63 19.43 3.08
C ILE A 9 -10.99 18.91 2.62
N LEU A 10 -11.17 17.58 2.63
CA LEU A 10 -12.49 16.98 2.49
C LEU A 10 -13.24 17.20 3.79
N LYS A 11 -14.21 18.10 3.72
CA LYS A 11 -15.20 18.38 4.75
C LYS A 11 -15.71 17.04 5.30
N ILE A 12 -15.53 16.82 6.61
CA ILE A 12 -15.96 15.61 7.32
C ILE A 12 -17.49 15.52 7.23
N ILE A 13 -17.99 14.81 6.22
CA ILE A 13 -19.37 14.35 6.16
C ILE A 13 -19.40 13.03 6.92
N LYS A 14 -20.12 12.99 8.04
CA LYS A 14 -20.15 11.89 9.02
C LYS A 14 -20.72 10.55 8.51
N ASN A 15 -20.81 10.32 7.20
CA ASN A 15 -21.31 9.06 6.65
C ASN A 15 -20.86 8.79 5.20
N ILE A 16 -19.56 8.91 4.94
CA ILE A 16 -18.96 8.49 3.66
C ILE A 16 -17.90 7.43 3.95
N THR A 17 -18.08 6.24 3.38
CA THR A 17 -17.04 5.20 3.35
C THR A 17 -16.04 5.58 2.26
N TYR A 18 -14.99 6.32 2.62
CA TYR A 18 -13.87 6.62 1.72
C TYR A 18 -12.72 5.60 1.94
N MET A 19 -11.95 5.36 0.88
CA MET A 19 -10.68 4.64 0.93
C MET A 19 -9.61 5.55 0.33
N PHE A 20 -8.48 5.70 1.01
CA PHE A 20 -7.34 6.42 0.47
C PHE A 20 -6.42 5.45 -0.26
N VAL A 21 -6.18 5.75 -1.54
CA VAL A 21 -5.27 4.95 -2.37
C VAL A 21 -4.17 5.87 -2.85
N THR A 22 -2.92 5.49 -2.58
CA THR A 22 -1.73 6.18 -3.05
C THR A 22 -0.88 5.21 -3.86
N SER A 23 -0.37 5.64 -5.02
CA SER A 23 0.61 4.87 -5.77
C SER A 23 2.02 5.39 -5.52
N LEU A 24 2.93 4.47 -5.24
CA LEU A 24 4.37 4.65 -5.17
C LEU A 24 5.07 3.86 -6.30
N CYS A 25 4.33 3.47 -7.33
CA CYS A 25 4.89 2.85 -8.53
C CYS A 25 5.83 3.82 -9.26
N ASN A 26 6.85 3.29 -9.92
CA ASN A 26 7.92 4.01 -10.61
C ASN A 26 8.66 5.04 -9.74
N SER A 27 8.69 4.82 -8.43
CA SER A 27 9.42 5.67 -7.47
C SER A 27 10.92 5.38 -7.43
N GLY A 28 11.37 4.28 -8.06
CA GLY A 28 12.77 3.86 -8.04
C GLY A 28 13.21 3.20 -6.73
N LEU A 29 12.28 2.87 -5.81
CA LEU A 29 12.62 2.30 -4.49
C LEU A 29 13.46 1.01 -4.58
N HIS A 30 13.19 0.14 -5.56
CA HIS A 30 13.95 -1.08 -5.82
C HIS A 30 15.22 -0.86 -6.67
N GLU A 31 15.51 0.38 -7.07
CA GLU A 31 16.70 0.78 -7.81
C GLU A 31 17.72 1.53 -6.93
N LEU A 32 17.35 1.86 -5.69
CA LEU A 32 18.20 2.56 -4.75
C LEU A 32 19.37 1.68 -4.30
N ASP A 33 20.61 2.07 -4.61
CA ASP A 33 21.81 1.43 -4.09
C ASP A 33 22.57 2.38 -3.16
N PHE A 34 22.69 1.99 -1.89
CA PHE A 34 23.45 2.73 -0.88
C PHE A 34 24.88 2.19 -0.67
N GLY A 35 25.33 1.26 -1.52
CA GLY A 35 26.61 0.55 -1.41
C GLY A 35 26.49 -0.90 -0.91
N TRP A 36 25.26 -1.38 -0.68
CA TRP A 36 24.95 -2.75 -0.22
C TRP A 36 23.95 -3.47 -1.10
N GLN A 37 23.88 -3.10 -2.40
CA GLN A 37 22.87 -3.57 -3.34
C GLN A 37 21.48 -2.98 -3.06
N ASN A 38 20.57 -3.24 -3.99
CA ASN A 38 19.23 -2.71 -3.96
C ASN A 38 18.31 -3.43 -2.95
N PRO A 39 17.27 -2.74 -2.43
CA PRO A 39 16.29 -3.34 -1.52
C PRO A 39 15.56 -4.53 -2.13
N ILE A 40 15.59 -5.65 -1.39
CA ILE A 40 14.75 -6.82 -1.66
C ILE A 40 13.27 -6.48 -1.45
N TRP A 41 12.98 -5.65 -0.44
CA TRP A 41 11.63 -5.28 -0.05
C TRP A 41 11.59 -3.82 0.43
N ALA A 42 10.50 -3.13 0.10
CA ALA A 42 10.21 -1.78 0.55
C ALA A 42 8.79 -1.76 1.10
N SER A 43 8.56 -1.01 2.18
CA SER A 43 7.26 -0.94 2.84
C SER A 43 6.98 0.48 3.32
N VAL A 44 5.70 0.79 3.47
CA VAL A 44 5.25 2.04 4.05
C VAL A 44 5.12 1.83 5.56
N GLY A 45 5.83 2.65 6.34
CA GLY A 45 5.73 2.61 7.80
C GLY A 45 4.31 2.86 8.29
N ASN A 46 3.99 2.38 9.49
CA ASN A 46 2.68 2.57 10.10
C ASN A 46 2.32 4.06 10.11
N ALA A 47 1.29 4.40 9.36
CA ALA A 47 0.74 5.73 9.35
C ALA A 47 -0.06 5.89 10.65
N ASP A 48 0.46 6.68 11.58
CA ASP A 48 0.01 6.82 12.97
C ASP A 48 -1.50 6.62 13.17
N ALA A 49 -1.83 5.77 14.14
CA ALA A 49 -3.20 5.56 14.64
C ALA A 49 -3.84 6.84 15.19
N ASP A 50 -3.03 7.87 15.46
CA ASP A 50 -3.47 9.16 16.01
C ASP A 50 -3.72 10.22 14.92
N ASN A 51 -3.42 9.95 13.64
CA ASN A 51 -3.71 10.91 12.56
C ASN A 51 -5.18 10.83 12.15
N PRO A 52 -6.02 11.86 12.38
CA PRO A 52 -7.46 11.82 12.13
C PRO A 52 -7.87 11.54 10.68
N LEU A 53 -6.98 11.77 9.71
CA LEU A 53 -7.20 11.44 8.31
C LEU A 53 -6.94 9.95 8.01
N LEU A 54 -6.16 9.27 8.85
CA LEU A 54 -5.76 7.88 8.73
C LEU A 54 -6.44 6.98 9.79
N ILE A 55 -7.10 7.60 10.78
CA ILE A 55 -7.93 6.95 11.80
C ILE A 55 -8.94 6.04 11.10
N GLY A 56 -8.80 4.73 11.36
CA GLY A 56 -9.80 3.73 11.02
C GLY A 56 -9.43 2.73 9.94
N GLY A 57 -8.15 2.64 9.53
CA GLY A 57 -7.65 1.60 8.64
C GLY A 57 -8.43 1.59 7.33
N LYS A 58 -8.15 2.55 6.46
CA LYS A 58 -8.74 2.63 5.11
C LYS A 58 -7.71 3.11 4.09
N LEU A 59 -6.52 2.53 4.15
CA LEU A 59 -5.39 2.94 3.32
C LEU A 59 -4.95 1.81 2.40
N VAL A 60 -4.63 2.15 1.17
CA VAL A 60 -3.99 1.24 0.21
C VAL A 60 -2.80 1.95 -0.41
N PHE A 61 -1.63 1.32 -0.36
CA PHE A 61 -0.45 1.75 -1.11
C PHE A 61 -0.17 0.75 -2.23
N LEU A 62 -0.05 1.26 -3.45
CA LEU A 62 0.36 0.45 -4.60
C LEU A 62 1.86 0.64 -4.82
N MET A 63 2.60 -0.47 -4.86
CA MET A 63 4.05 -0.48 -5.01
C MET A 63 4.45 -1.44 -6.12
N ASP A 64 5.55 -1.17 -6.82
CA ASP A 64 6.08 -2.15 -7.75
C ASP A 64 6.65 -3.33 -6.98
N THR A 65 6.51 -4.52 -7.54
CA THR A 65 7.25 -5.70 -7.11
C THR A 65 8.74 -5.49 -7.36
N ARG A 66 9.59 -6.22 -6.63
CA ARG A 66 11.05 -6.21 -6.84
C ARG A 66 11.46 -6.49 -8.29
N SER A 67 10.72 -7.37 -8.99
CA SER A 67 11.01 -7.72 -10.39
C SER A 67 10.57 -6.65 -11.39
N GLY A 68 9.77 -5.67 -10.96
CA GLY A 68 9.13 -4.68 -11.83
C GLY A 68 8.04 -5.24 -12.75
N LYS A 69 7.73 -6.54 -12.66
CA LYS A 69 6.74 -7.22 -13.54
C LYS A 69 5.30 -7.14 -13.00
N GLY A 70 5.12 -6.76 -11.74
CA GLY A 70 3.81 -6.71 -11.07
C GLY A 70 3.71 -5.62 -10.00
N ILE A 71 2.54 -5.53 -9.37
CA ILE A 71 2.21 -4.52 -8.35
C ILE A 71 1.82 -5.24 -7.05
N GLU A 72 2.36 -4.77 -5.92
CA GLU A 72 1.94 -5.12 -4.57
C GLU A 72 0.97 -4.07 -4.03
N ALA A 73 -0.12 -4.53 -3.41
CA ALA A 73 -1.07 -3.67 -2.71
C ALA A 73 -0.92 -3.85 -1.19
N TRP A 74 -0.40 -2.82 -0.54
CA TRP A 74 -0.30 -2.72 0.92
C TRP A 74 -1.60 -2.17 1.47
N VAL A 75 -2.44 -3.04 2.00
CA VAL A 75 -3.80 -2.71 2.46
C VAL A 75 -3.84 -2.66 3.98
N ALA A 76 -4.16 -1.49 4.53
CA ALA A 76 -4.41 -1.31 5.96
C ALA A 76 -5.91 -1.08 6.18
N LEU A 77 -6.57 -2.13 6.68
CA LEU A 77 -7.99 -2.12 7.04
C LEU A 77 -8.22 -2.47 8.50
N ARG A 78 -9.40 -2.17 9.04
CA ARG A 78 -9.85 -2.79 10.30
C ARG A 78 -9.87 -4.30 10.16
N GLU A 79 -9.47 -4.99 11.22
CA GLU A 79 -9.30 -6.45 11.25
C GLU A 79 -10.56 -7.20 10.79
N GLU A 80 -11.75 -6.74 11.23
CA GLU A 80 -13.02 -7.34 10.83
C GLU A 80 -13.23 -7.31 9.31
N VAL A 81 -12.80 -6.23 8.66
CA VAL A 81 -12.94 -6.03 7.21
C VAL A 81 -11.85 -6.78 6.46
N MET A 82 -10.62 -6.75 6.97
CA MET A 82 -9.49 -7.45 6.36
C MET A 82 -9.74 -8.97 6.31
N THR A 83 -10.28 -9.55 7.38
CA THR A 83 -10.62 -10.98 7.46
C THR A 83 -11.60 -11.43 6.38
N VAL A 84 -12.53 -10.56 5.97
CA VAL A 84 -13.47 -10.83 4.88
C VAL A 84 -12.78 -10.67 3.53
N LEU A 85 -12.00 -9.60 3.37
CA LEU A 85 -11.30 -9.29 2.13
C LEU A 85 -10.30 -10.39 1.73
N GLU A 86 -9.51 -10.88 2.68
CA GLU A 86 -8.52 -11.95 2.47
C GLU A 86 -9.13 -13.26 1.97
N LYS A 87 -10.42 -13.48 2.21
CA LYS A 87 -11.16 -14.69 1.83
C LYS A 87 -12.04 -14.48 0.60
N ASP A 88 -12.06 -13.28 0.00
CA ASP A 88 -12.92 -12.99 -1.15
C ASP A 88 -12.41 -13.75 -2.39
N PRO A 89 -13.19 -14.70 -2.94
CA PRO A 89 -12.77 -15.47 -4.11
C PRO A 89 -12.54 -14.60 -5.35
N LYS A 90 -13.20 -13.44 -5.46
CA LYS A 90 -12.99 -12.51 -6.56
C LYS A 90 -11.63 -11.82 -6.45
N LEU A 91 -11.19 -11.50 -5.24
CA LEU A 91 -9.85 -10.96 -5.01
C LEU A 91 -8.80 -12.04 -5.25
N LEU A 92 -9.00 -13.22 -4.67
CA LEU A 92 -8.07 -14.35 -4.75
C LEU A 92 -7.92 -14.90 -6.18
N ALA A 93 -8.86 -14.61 -7.08
CA ALA A 93 -8.72 -14.93 -8.50
C ALA A 93 -7.62 -14.11 -9.21
N PHE A 94 -7.22 -12.96 -8.65
CA PHE A 94 -6.26 -12.04 -9.27
C PHE A 94 -5.06 -11.69 -8.38
N ALA A 95 -5.13 -11.96 -7.07
CA ALA A 95 -4.11 -11.57 -6.12
C ALA A 95 -3.78 -12.71 -5.15
N SER A 96 -2.49 -12.83 -4.82
CA SER A 96 -2.02 -13.64 -3.70
C SER A 96 -2.01 -12.81 -2.42
N VAL A 97 -2.58 -13.32 -1.33
CA VAL A 97 -2.52 -12.67 -0.02
C VAL A 97 -1.17 -12.96 0.63
N ASN A 98 -0.47 -11.90 1.04
CA ASN A 98 0.81 -11.94 1.75
C ASN A 98 1.85 -12.91 1.13
N PRO A 99 2.23 -12.73 -0.15
CA PRO A 99 3.27 -13.54 -0.77
C PRO A 99 4.64 -13.26 -0.14
N SER A 100 5.54 -14.24 -0.19
CA SER A 100 6.92 -14.04 0.29
C SER A 100 7.68 -13.11 -0.67
N PRO A 101 8.37 -12.06 -0.17
CA PRO A 101 9.16 -11.15 -1.00
C PRO A 101 10.44 -11.80 -1.55
N LEU A 102 10.78 -13.01 -1.08
CA LEU A 102 11.96 -13.75 -1.53
C LEU A 102 11.68 -14.63 -2.75
N LYS A 103 10.42 -14.82 -3.12
CA LYS A 103 10.08 -15.54 -4.35
C LYS A 103 10.40 -14.62 -5.53
N ILE A 104 11.43 -14.98 -6.28
CA ILE A 104 11.73 -14.34 -7.55
C ILE A 104 10.90 -15.10 -8.56
N ASP A 105 9.84 -14.49 -9.07
CA ASP A 105 9.08 -15.05 -10.17
C ASP A 105 9.93 -14.97 -11.46
N ASP A 106 10.27 -16.14 -12.01
CA ASP A 106 11.05 -16.31 -13.25
C ASP A 106 10.46 -15.54 -14.44
#